data_AF-A0A5S4FPA9-F1
#
_entry.id   AF-A0A5S4FPA9-F1
#
_cell.length_a   1.000
_cell.length_b   1.000
_cell.length_c   1.000
_cell.angle_alpha   90.00
_cell.angle_beta   90.00
_cell.angle_gamma   90.00
#
_symmetry.space_group_name_H-M   'P 1'
#
loop_
_entity.id
_entity.type
_entity.pdbx_description
1 polymer ?
#
loop_
_entity_poly.entity_id
_entity_poly.type
_entity_poly.pdbx_seq_one_letter_code
_entity_poly.pdbx_strand_id
1 'polypeptide(L)'
;MWDPELAELKRRKELAELMGGTERVARQHATGRLTIRERLAALTDTWREVGALTGRATDEAFTPANVIIGRARIDGRRVVVAGDDFTVRGGAADAAIGDLGRGPLVSAMGVSPSLESLSGRQRKAV
;
A
#
# COMPACT_ATOMS: atom_id res chain seq x y z
N MET A 1 25.96 -9.36 19.56
CA MET A 1 26.00 -9.11 18.10
C MET A 1 24.59 -9.39 17.60
N TRP A 2 24.00 -8.51 16.78
CA TRP A 2 22.55 -8.48 16.49
C TRP A 2 22.19 -9.16 15.15
N ASP A 3 23.09 -9.98 14.61
CA ASP A 3 22.96 -10.53 13.26
C ASP A 3 21.71 -11.42 13.08
N PRO A 4 21.34 -12.29 14.05
CA PRO A 4 20.12 -13.08 13.96
C PRO A 4 18.86 -12.21 13.90
N GLU A 5 18.80 -11.14 14.70
CA GLU A 5 17.67 -10.22 14.76
C GLU A 5 17.55 -9.40 13.47
N LEU A 6 18.69 -8.98 12.90
CA LEU A 6 18.72 -8.28 11.61
C LEU A 6 18.28 -9.20 10.45
N ALA A 7 18.63 -10.48 10.49
CA ALA A 7 18.19 -11.46 9.51
C ALA A 7 16.67 -11.71 9.59
N GLU A 8 16.12 -11.87 10.79
CA GLU A 8 14.66 -12.04 10.96
C GLU A 8 13.90 -10.78 10.56
N LEU A 9 14.42 -9.59 10.88
CA LEU A 9 13.85 -8.33 10.44
C LEU A 9 13.80 -8.23 8.91
N LYS A 10 14.89 -8.62 8.23
CA LYS A 10 14.97 -8.65 6.76
C LYS A 10 13.95 -9.63 6.19
N ARG A 11 13.85 -10.84 6.74
CA ARG A 11 12.88 -11.86 6.32
C ARG A 11 11.44 -11.34 6.42
N ARG A 12 11.06 -10.70 7.53
CA ARG A 12 9.69 -10.14 7.69
C ARG A 12 9.41 -9.01 6.71
N LYS A 13 10.41 -8.20 6.37
CA LYS A 13 10.28 -7.16 5.33
C LYS A 13 10.03 -7.80 3.97
N GLU A 14 10.80 -8.82 3.61
CA GLU A 14 10.60 -9.55 2.34
C GLU A 14 9.18 -10.14 2.26
N LEU A 15 8.67 -10.72 3.36
CA LEU A 15 7.29 -11.22 3.42
C LEU A 15 6.24 -10.11 3.29
N ALA A 16 6.47 -8.93 3.88
CA ALA A 16 5.56 -7.80 3.73
C ALA A 16 5.49 -7.25 2.29
N GLU A 17 6.63 -7.24 1.59
CA GLU A 17 6.70 -6.81 0.17
C GLU A 17 5.99 -7.79 -0.77
N LEU A 18 5.83 -9.06 -0.38
CA LEU A 18 5.02 -10.02 -1.12
C LEU A 18 3.51 -9.72 -1.08
N MET A 19 3.08 -8.79 -0.23
CA MET A 19 1.68 -8.39 -0.11
C MET A 19 0.76 -9.60 0.17
N GLY A 20 -0.29 -9.80 -0.64
CA GLY A 20 -1.16 -10.97 -0.60
C GLY A 20 -0.62 -12.22 -1.31
N GLY A 21 0.64 -12.20 -1.74
CA GLY A 21 1.29 -13.27 -2.49
C GLY A 21 1.21 -13.09 -4.01
N THR A 22 2.14 -13.76 -4.70
CA THR A 22 2.34 -13.65 -6.16
C THR A 22 1.08 -13.97 -6.97
N GLU A 23 0.32 -14.98 -6.57
CA GLU A 23 -0.92 -15.37 -7.24
C GLU A 23 -1.97 -14.24 -7.21
N ARG A 24 -2.14 -13.58 -6.07
CA ARG A 24 -3.15 -12.52 -5.91
C ARG A 24 -2.72 -11.22 -6.57
N VAL A 25 -1.42 -10.92 -6.55
CA VAL A 25 -0.82 -9.82 -7.33
C VAL A 25 -1.05 -10.06 -8.83
N ALA A 26 -0.74 -11.26 -9.33
CA ALA A 26 -0.97 -11.61 -10.74
C ALA A 26 -2.45 -11.51 -11.12
N ARG A 27 -3.38 -11.95 -10.25
CA ARG A 27 -4.82 -11.78 -10.47
C ARG A 27 -5.23 -10.31 -10.53
N GLN A 28 -4.66 -9.44 -9.70
CA GLN A 28 -4.91 -8.00 -9.75
C GLN A 28 -4.41 -7.41 -11.07
N HIS A 29 -3.19 -7.75 -11.50
CA HIS A 29 -2.63 -7.33 -12.78
C HIS A 29 -3.45 -7.83 -13.98
N ALA A 30 -3.98 -9.06 -13.92
CA ALA A 30 -4.85 -9.60 -14.96
C ALA A 30 -6.16 -8.79 -15.15
N THR A 31 -6.57 -7.98 -14.16
CA THR A 31 -7.69 -7.03 -14.30
C THR A 31 -7.28 -5.66 -14.87
N GLY A 32 -6.02 -5.53 -15.30
CA GLY A 32 -5.43 -4.28 -15.80
C GLY A 32 -5.07 -3.28 -14.72
N ARG A 33 -5.03 -3.69 -13.43
CA ARG A 33 -4.83 -2.77 -12.30
C ARG A 33 -3.47 -2.94 -11.65
N LEU A 34 -2.84 -1.82 -11.36
CA LEU A 34 -1.65 -1.76 -10.50
C LEU A 34 -1.96 -2.07 -9.04
N THR A 35 -0.99 -2.66 -8.33
CA THR A 35 -0.96 -2.77 -6.87
C THR A 35 -0.85 -1.40 -6.20
N ILE A 36 -1.14 -1.34 -4.89
CA ILE A 36 -0.96 -0.11 -4.12
C ILE A 36 0.50 0.37 -4.14
N ARG A 37 1.47 -0.55 -4.00
CA ARG A 37 2.91 -0.23 -4.01
C ARG A 37 3.35 0.31 -5.38
N GLU A 38 2.86 -0.27 -6.47
CA GLU A 38 3.10 0.23 -7.83
C GLU A 38 2.49 1.62 -8.05
N ARG A 39 1.27 1.86 -7.56
CA ARG A 39 0.64 3.19 -7.63
C ARG A 39 1.43 4.24 -6.85
N LEU A 40 1.93 3.88 -5.66
CA LEU A 40 2.77 4.77 -4.86
C LEU A 40 4.09 5.09 -5.57
N ALA A 41 4.71 4.09 -6.19
CA ALA A 41 5.93 4.29 -6.99
C ALA A 41 5.69 5.20 -8.21
N ALA A 42 4.52 5.11 -8.84
CA ALA A 42 4.17 5.96 -9.98
C ALA A 42 3.73 7.39 -9.58
N LEU A 43 3.13 7.55 -8.40
CA LEU A 43 2.51 8.80 -7.96
C LEU A 43 3.46 9.72 -7.18
N THR A 44 4.41 9.15 -6.44
CA THR A 44 5.21 9.88 -5.44
C THR A 44 6.62 10.17 -5.92
N ASP A 45 7.12 11.38 -5.63
CA ASP A 45 8.53 11.74 -5.86
C ASP A 45 9.45 11.05 -4.83
N THR A 46 8.94 10.92 -3.60
CA THR A 46 9.61 10.21 -2.51
C THR A 46 8.57 9.43 -1.73
N TRP A 47 8.90 8.20 -1.33
CA TRP A 47 8.04 7.35 -0.52
C TRP A 47 8.80 6.86 0.72
N ARG A 48 8.15 6.93 1.89
CA ARG A 48 8.62 6.28 3.10
C ARG A 48 7.45 5.68 3.86
N GLU A 49 7.32 4.37 3.73
CA GLU A 49 6.35 3.57 4.47
C GLU A 49 6.60 3.61 5.97
N VAL A 50 5.51 3.56 6.74
CA VAL A 50 5.50 3.45 8.19
C VAL A 50 4.70 2.21 8.56
N GLY A 51 5.27 1.35 9.39
CA GLY A 51 4.58 0.14 9.84
C GLY A 51 4.53 -0.98 8.81
N ALA A 52 5.52 -1.11 7.93
CA ALA A 52 5.58 -2.20 6.93
C ALA A 52 5.48 -3.61 7.52
N LEU A 53 5.82 -3.79 8.80
CA LEU A 53 5.74 -5.06 9.51
C LEU A 53 4.45 -5.24 10.33
N THR A 54 3.49 -4.32 10.19
CA THR A 54 2.16 -4.48 10.78
C THR A 54 1.41 -5.59 10.06
N GLY A 55 0.66 -6.39 10.81
CA GLY A 55 0.00 -7.57 10.27
C GLY A 55 -0.36 -8.57 11.35
N ARG A 56 -0.80 -9.76 10.92
CA ARG A 56 -1.06 -10.91 11.79
C ARG A 56 0.05 -11.94 11.58
N ALA A 57 0.65 -12.39 12.67
CA ALA A 57 1.60 -13.50 12.67
C ALA A 57 1.00 -14.72 13.38
N THR A 58 1.30 -15.91 12.86
CA THR A 58 1.27 -17.19 13.58
C THR A 58 2.70 -17.72 13.67
N ASP A 59 2.90 -18.86 14.33
CA ASP A 59 4.22 -19.48 14.41
C ASP A 59 4.76 -19.89 13.03
N GLU A 60 3.86 -20.15 12.07
CA GLU A 60 4.17 -20.66 10.73
C GLU A 60 4.11 -19.58 9.64
N ALA A 61 3.34 -18.50 9.84
CA ALA A 61 3.04 -17.56 8.76
C ALA A 61 2.91 -16.11 9.22
N PHE A 62 3.20 -15.18 8.31
CA PHE A 62 2.95 -13.76 8.48
C PHE A 62 2.03 -13.28 7.36
N THR A 63 0.95 -12.59 7.73
CA THR A 63 0.07 -11.87 6.80
C THR A 63 0.22 -10.38 7.07
N PRO A 64 0.69 -9.56 6.11
CA PRO A 64 0.81 -8.13 6.31
C PRO A 64 -0.56 -7.47 6.51
N ALA A 65 -0.59 -6.23 7.02
CA ALA A 65 -1.78 -5.42 7.04
C ALA A 65 -2.24 -5.10 5.61
N ASN A 66 -3.55 -4.99 5.40
CA ASN A 66 -4.15 -4.66 4.10
C ASN A 66 -4.21 -3.14 3.85
N VAL A 67 -3.56 -2.32 4.67
CA VAL A 67 -3.48 -0.87 4.48
C VAL A 67 -2.02 -0.46 4.59
N ILE A 68 -1.54 0.24 3.57
CA ILE A 68 -0.20 0.80 3.53
C ILE A 68 -0.29 2.27 3.87
N ILE A 69 0.50 2.70 4.87
CA ILE A 69 0.55 4.09 5.32
C ILE A 69 1.98 4.59 5.23
N GLY A 70 2.16 5.85 4.83
CA GLY A 70 3.49 6.44 4.78
C GLY A 70 3.49 7.92 4.52
N ARG A 71 4.70 8.47 4.50
CA ARG A 71 4.97 9.86 4.15
C ARG A 71 5.49 9.91 2.74
N ALA A 72 5.04 10.89 1.97
CA ALA A 72 5.47 11.07 0.60
C ALA A 72 5.70 12.54 0.25
N ARG A 73 6.32 12.74 -0.92
CA ARG A 73 6.27 13.99 -1.66
C ARG A 73 5.53 13.75 -2.98
N ILE A 74 4.65 14.68 -3.34
CA ILE A 74 3.96 14.70 -4.63
C ILE A 74 4.03 16.13 -5.16
N ASP A 75 4.70 16.32 -6.29
CA ASP A 75 5.13 17.62 -6.82
C ASP A 75 5.84 18.48 -5.76
N GLY A 76 6.75 17.87 -5.02
CA GLY A 76 7.48 18.54 -3.94
C GLY A 76 6.65 18.87 -2.69
N ARG A 77 5.34 18.62 -2.67
CA ARG A 77 4.48 18.84 -1.50
C ARG A 77 4.51 17.63 -0.57
N ARG A 78 4.72 17.87 0.74
CA ARG A 78 4.67 16.81 1.76
C ARG A 78 3.23 16.36 1.99
N VAL A 79 3.01 15.05 1.96
CA VAL A 79 1.71 14.42 2.21
C VAL A 79 1.86 13.18 3.07
N VAL A 80 0.80 12.84 3.79
CA VAL A 80 0.60 11.49 4.35
C VAL A 80 -0.30 10.73 3.40
N VAL A 81 0.07 9.50 3.07
CA VAL A 81 -0.70 8.64 2.18
C VAL A 81 -1.13 7.40 2.95
N ALA A 82 -2.39 7.02 2.78
CA ALA A 82 -2.93 5.74 3.18
C ALA A 82 -3.58 5.09 1.95
N GLY A 83 -3.37 3.80 1.74
CA GLY A 83 -4.09 3.09 0.69
C GLY A 83 -4.22 1.60 0.92
N ASP A 84 -5.32 1.06 0.38
CA ASP A 84 -5.71 -0.32 0.59
C ASP A 84 -4.96 -1.28 -0.33
N ASP A 85 -4.50 -2.40 0.23
CA ASP A 85 -3.97 -3.53 -0.50
C ASP A 85 -5.06 -4.60 -0.69
N PHE A 86 -5.63 -4.61 -1.89
CA PHE A 86 -6.68 -5.56 -2.27
C PHE A 86 -6.17 -7.00 -2.39
N THR A 87 -4.86 -7.23 -2.45
CA THR A 87 -4.30 -8.59 -2.56
C THR A 87 -4.31 -9.32 -1.21
N VAL A 88 -4.16 -8.61 -0.09
CA VAL A 88 -3.95 -9.24 1.23
C VAL A 88 -5.22 -9.94 1.75
N ARG A 89 -6.43 -9.48 1.41
CA ARG A 89 -7.72 -10.10 1.81
C ARG A 89 -8.90 -9.79 0.89
N GLY A 90 -8.67 -9.42 -0.37
CA GLY A 90 -9.75 -8.96 -1.26
C GLY A 90 -10.25 -7.54 -0.97
N GLY A 91 -9.52 -6.76 -0.15
CA GLY A 91 -9.87 -5.38 0.19
C GLY A 91 -11.08 -5.23 1.11
N ALA A 92 -11.36 -6.22 1.97
CA ALA A 92 -12.50 -6.13 2.88
C ALA A 92 -12.26 -5.10 4.00
N ALA A 93 -13.01 -4.01 3.96
CA ALA A 93 -13.50 -3.30 5.14
C ALA A 93 -15.02 -3.54 5.36
N ASP A 94 -15.61 -4.54 4.68
CA ASP A 94 -16.95 -4.56 4.06
C ASP A 94 -16.88 -4.15 2.59
N ALA A 95 -17.32 -5.06 1.71
CA ALA A 95 -17.36 -4.91 0.27
C ALA A 95 -18.49 -3.97 -0.20
N ALA A 96 -18.57 -2.75 0.37
CA ALA A 96 -19.60 -1.78 0.06
C ALA A 96 -19.01 -0.38 -0.19
N ILE A 97 -18.21 -0.26 -1.25
CA ILE A 97 -18.11 1.00 -1.99
C ILE A 97 -18.60 0.68 -3.40
N GLY A 98 -19.92 0.66 -3.53
CA GLY A 98 -20.60 0.66 -4.82
C GLY A 98 -20.34 1.98 -5.54
N ASP A 99 -19.92 1.89 -6.78
CA ASP A 99 -19.81 2.95 -7.80
C ASP A 99 -18.68 3.98 -7.76
N LEU A 100 -17.82 4.07 -6.73
CA LEU A 100 -16.55 4.81 -6.87
C LEU A 100 -15.37 3.87 -7.15
N GLY A 101 -15.11 3.65 -8.45
CA GLY A 101 -13.80 3.29 -9.00
C GLY A 101 -13.12 2.07 -8.37
N ARG A 102 -13.45 0.88 -8.89
CA ARG A 102 -12.89 -0.42 -8.48
C ARG A 102 -11.35 -0.42 -8.56
N GLY A 103 -10.65 -0.13 -7.47
CA GLY A 103 -9.19 -0.19 -7.38
C GLY A 103 -8.71 0.19 -5.97
N PRO A 104 -7.45 -0.12 -5.59
CA PRO A 104 -6.85 0.37 -4.35
C PRO A 104 -6.99 1.88 -4.24
N LEU A 105 -7.79 2.33 -3.27
CA LEU A 105 -7.97 3.76 -2.99
C LEU A 105 -6.70 4.27 -2.34
N VAL A 106 -6.06 5.25 -2.95
CA VAL A 106 -4.94 5.97 -2.33
C VAL A 106 -5.45 7.34 -1.93
N SER A 107 -5.61 7.55 -0.62
CA SER A 107 -5.93 8.84 -0.06
C SER A 107 -4.65 9.54 0.36
N ALA A 108 -4.42 10.73 -0.17
CA ALA A 108 -3.30 11.56 0.21
C ALA A 108 -3.82 12.82 0.90
N MET A 109 -3.53 12.95 2.19
CA MET A 109 -3.89 14.10 3.00
C MET A 109 -2.67 15.02 3.14
N GLY A 110 -2.84 16.28 2.72
CA GLY A 110 -1.79 17.30 2.85
C GLY A 110 -1.46 17.57 4.31
N VAL A 111 -0.17 17.77 4.61
CA VAL A 111 0.29 18.19 5.95
C VAL A 111 0.23 19.72 6.11
N SER A 112 -0.49 20.40 5.20
CA SER A 112 -0.67 21.86 5.09
C SER A 112 -2.15 22.14 4.74
N PRO A 113 -2.80 23.20 5.26
CA PRO A 113 -4.27 23.33 5.29
C PRO A 113 -4.99 23.54 3.94
N SER A 114 -4.31 23.49 2.79
CA SER A 114 -4.94 23.59 1.47
C SER A 114 -5.21 22.19 0.86
N LEU A 115 -6.42 21.69 1.12
CA LEU A 115 -6.97 20.38 0.77
C LEU A 115 -7.36 20.20 -0.71
N GLU A 116 -6.65 20.82 -1.67
CA GLU A 116 -7.05 20.77 -3.08
C GLU A 116 -6.34 19.68 -3.92
N SER A 117 -7.11 18.63 -4.18
CA SER A 117 -7.13 17.74 -5.36
C SER A 117 -5.87 16.91 -5.71
N LEU A 118 -5.67 15.82 -4.97
CA LEU A 118 -4.86 14.68 -5.42
C LEU A 118 -5.68 13.59 -6.15
N SER A 119 -7.02 13.71 -6.19
CA SER A 119 -7.92 12.71 -6.78
C SER A 119 -7.80 12.60 -8.31
N GLY A 120 -7.37 13.65 -9.01
CA GLY A 120 -7.21 13.65 -10.47
C GLY A 120 -6.09 12.72 -10.96
N ARG A 121 -5.01 12.58 -10.19
CA ARG A 121 -3.89 11.69 -10.52
C ARG A 121 -4.14 10.23 -10.15
N GLN A 122 -4.98 9.97 -9.15
CA GLN A 122 -5.44 8.62 -8.82
C GLN A 122 -6.06 7.90 -10.02
N ARG A 123 -6.77 8.65 -10.87
CA ARG A 123 -7.41 8.14 -12.08
C ARG A 123 -6.44 7.82 -13.23
N LYS A 124 -5.25 8.43 -13.26
CA LYS A 124 -4.21 8.17 -14.27
C LYS A 124 -3.34 6.94 -13.97
N ALA A 125 -3.43 6.41 -12.75
CA ALA A 125 -2.75 5.17 -12.34
C ALA A 125 -3.70 3.95 -12.34
N VAL A 126 -4.88 4.08 -12.97
CA VAL A 126 -5.84 2.98 -13.19
C VAL A 126 -5.41 2.17 -14.39
#